data_AF-C0QTM6-F1
#
_entry.id   AF-C0QTM6-F1
#
_cell.length_a   1.000
_cell.length_b   1.000
_cell.length_c   1.000
_cell.angle_alpha   90.00
_cell.angle_beta   90.00
_cell.angle_gamma   90.00
#
_symmetry.space_group_name_H-M   'P 1'
#
loop_
_entity.id
_entity.type
_entity.pdbx_description
1 polymer ?
#
loop_
_entity_poly.entity_id
_entity_poly.type
_entity_poly.pdbx_seq_one_letter_code
_entity_poly.pdbx_strand_id
1 'polypeptide(L)' 'MQEDKNFKDLEDTLQYVLAKENECDLILSNDDDFYSPDIKKINTKDFVEKLM' A
#
# COMPACT_ATOMS: atom_id res chain seq x y z
N MET A 1 -10.10 -7.49 -15.52
CA MET A 1 -10.02 -6.48 -14.44
C MET A 1 -11.24 -6.47 -13.51
N GLN A 2 -12.24 -7.34 -13.69
CA GLN A 2 -13.48 -7.33 -12.90
C GLN A 2 -13.64 -8.55 -11.97
N GLU A 3 -12.68 -9.48 -11.96
CA GLU A 3 -12.81 -10.79 -11.29
C GLU A 3 -11.89 -11.00 -10.09
N ASP A 4 -11.04 -10.02 -9.74
CA ASP A 4 -10.24 -10.10 -8.52
C ASP A 4 -11.04 -9.52 -7.35
N LYS A 5 -11.40 -10.36 -6.38
CA LYS A 5 -12.19 -9.93 -5.21
C LYS A 5 -11.42 -9.01 -4.26
N ASN A 6 -10.12 -8.87 -4.46
CA ASN A 6 -9.26 -7.95 -3.72
C ASN A 6 -9.16 -6.57 -4.39
N PHE A 7 -9.86 -6.35 -5.51
CA PHE A 7 -9.94 -5.03 -6.13
C PHE A 7 -10.70 -4.10 -5.19
N LYS A 8 -9.92 -3.33 -4.43
CA LYS A 8 -10.38 -2.26 -3.57
C LYS A 8 -10.91 -1.08 -4.40
N ASP A 9 -11.25 0.01 -3.73
CA ASP A 9 -11.63 1.24 -4.42
C ASP A 9 -10.53 1.72 -5.40
N LEU A 10 -10.91 2.68 -6.23
CA LEU A 10 -10.04 3.21 -7.28
C LEU A 10 -8.78 3.86 -6.70
N GLU A 11 -8.87 4.47 -5.53
CA GLU A 11 -7.76 5.18 -4.89
C GLU A 11 -6.66 4.18 -4.49
N ASP A 12 -7.02 3.15 -3.73
CA ASP A 12 -6.07 2.13 -3.27
C ASP A 12 -5.43 1.40 -4.45
N THR A 13 -6.22 1.12 -5.49
CA THR A 13 -5.74 0.50 -6.72
C THR A 13 -4.68 1.37 -7.39
N LEU A 14 -4.95 2.66 -7.56
CA LEU A 14 -4.01 3.59 -8.21
C LEU A 14 -2.75 3.77 -7.39
N GLN A 15 -2.87 3.93 -6.07
CA GLN A 15 -1.71 4.06 -5.17
C GLN A 15 -0.80 2.83 -5.24
N TYR A 16 -1.37 1.63 -5.22
CA TYR A 16 -0.59 0.40 -5.33
C TYR A 16 0.08 0.24 -6.71
N VAL A 17 -0.66 0.46 -7.81
CA VAL A 17 -0.09 0.38 -9.16
C VAL A 17 1.07 1.36 -9.34
N LEU A 18 0.90 2.61 -8.92
CA LEU A 18 1.95 3.62 -9.00
C LEU A 18 3.17 3.25 -8.14
N ALA A 19 2.97 2.68 -6.95
CA ALA A 19 4.06 2.20 -6.12
C ALA A 19 4.85 1.06 -6.79
N LYS A 20 4.16 0.13 -7.49
CA LYS A 20 4.84 -0.92 -8.27
C LYS A 20 5.62 -0.34 -9.44
N GLU A 21 5.02 0.57 -10.21
CA GLU A 21 5.65 1.16 -11.40
C GLU A 21 6.89 1.99 -11.06
N ASN A 22 6.91 2.61 -9.88
CA ASN A 22 8.06 3.38 -9.39
C ASN A 22 9.00 2.55 -8.50
N GLU A 23 8.85 1.22 -8.47
CA GLU A 23 9.72 0.30 -7.71
C GLU A 23 9.87 0.70 -6.23
N CYS A 24 8.77 1.15 -5.61
CA CYS A 24 8.80 1.60 -4.22
C CYS A 24 8.99 0.41 -3.26
N ASP A 25 9.91 0.56 -2.31
CA ASP A 25 10.14 -0.45 -1.26
C ASP A 25 9.04 -0.48 -0.19
N LEU A 26 8.26 0.60 -0.08
CA LEU A 26 7.35 0.85 1.03
C LEU A 26 6.13 1.68 0.62
N ILE A 27 4.96 1.27 1.11
CA ILE A 27 3.74 2.09 1.15
C ILE A 27 3.49 2.50 2.59
N LEU A 28 3.44 3.81 2.83
CA LEU A 28 3.06 4.37 4.13
C LEU A 28 1.56 4.66 4.12
N SER A 29 0.77 3.88 4.86
CA SER A 29 -0.67 4.08 4.94
C SER A 29 -1.19 3.69 6.33
N ASN A 30 -2.13 4.47 6.84
CA ASN A 30 -2.85 4.18 8.08
C ASN A 30 -4.14 3.38 7.84
N ASP A 31 -4.40 2.97 6.59
CA ASP A 31 -5.48 2.05 6.27
C ASP A 31 -5.02 0.60 6.49
N ASP A 32 -5.57 -0.04 7.52
CA ASP A 32 -5.31 -1.42 7.88
C ASP A 32 -5.75 -2.41 6.80
N ASP A 33 -6.75 -2.05 6.00
CA ASP A 33 -7.28 -2.88 4.93
C ASP A 33 -6.52 -2.69 3.61
N PHE A 34 -5.67 -1.66 3.46
CA PHE A 34 -4.96 -1.37 2.20
C PHE A 34 -4.25 -2.62 1.66
N TYR A 35 -4.60 -3.01 0.44
CA TYR A 35 -4.12 -4.23 -0.20
C TYR A 35 -2.73 -4.01 -0.81
N SER A 36 -1.73 -4.67 -0.22
CA SER A 36 -0.36 -4.65 -0.73
C SER A 36 0.30 -6.01 -0.49
N PRO A 37 0.21 -6.94 -1.45
CA PRO A 37 0.66 -8.31 -1.26
C PRO A 37 2.19 -8.46 -1.33
N ASP A 38 2.87 -7.57 -2.04
CA ASP A 38 4.30 -7.68 -2.34
C ASP A 38 5.10 -6.39 -2.07
N ILE A 39 4.45 -5.26 -1.79
CA ILE A 39 5.10 -4.06 -1.27
C ILE A 39 4.87 -3.99 0.23
N LYS A 40 5.91 -3.65 0.99
CA LYS A 40 5.79 -3.53 2.44
C LYS A 40 4.85 -2.38 2.78
N LYS A 41 3.81 -2.66 3.58
CA LYS A 41 2.96 -1.64 4.19
C LYS A 41 3.39 -1.36 5.63
N ILE A 42 3.41 -0.09 6.02
CA ILE A 42 3.59 0.32 7.42
C ILE A 42 2.72 1.55 7.72
N ASN A 43 2.18 1.62 8.93
CA ASN A 43 1.48 2.83 9.39
C ASN A 43 2.48 3.92 9.79
N THR A 44 1.99 5.17 9.91
CA THR A 44 2.84 6.32 10.20
C THR A 44 3.51 6.21 11.57
N LYS A 45 2.80 5.71 12.57
CA LYS A 45 3.33 5.61 13.94
C LYS A 45 4.53 4.68 14.00
N ASP A 46 4.38 3.45 13.49
CA ASP A 46 5.43 2.43 13.48
C ASP A 46 6.61 2.83 12.60
N PHE A 47 6.37 3.63 11.56
CA PHE A 47 7.43 4.18 10.72
C PHE A 47 8.28 5.21 11.47
N VAL A 48 7.63 6.14 12.18
CA VAL A 48 8.33 7.16 12.99
C VAL A 48 9.12 6.51 14.11
N GLU A 49 8.55 5.53 14.82
CA GLU A 49 9.23 4.80 15.89
C GLU A 49 10.45 4.00 15.41
N LYS A 50 10.52 3.63 14.13
CA LYS A 50 11.70 2.97 13.52
C LYS A 50 12.82 3.94 13.11
N LEU A 51 12.50 5.22 12.95
CA LEU A 51 13.46 6.24 12.51
C LEU A 51 14.12 6.98 13.68
N MET A 52 13.45 7.02 14.84
CA MET A 52 13.97 7.60 16.08
C MET A 52 14.84 6.61 16.85
#